data_AF-C3ZLX1-F1
#
_entry.id   AF-C3ZLX1-F1
#
_cell.length_a   1.000
_cell.length_b   1.000
_cell.length_c   1.000
_cell.angle_alpha   90.00
_cell.angle_beta   90.00
_cell.angle_gamma   90.00
#
_symmetry.space_group_name_H-M   'P 1'
#
loop_
_entity.id
_entity.type
_entity.pdbx_description
1 polymer ?
#
loop_
_entity_poly.entity_id
_entity_poly.type
_entity_poly.pdbx_seq_one_letter_code
_entity_poly.pdbx_strand_id
1 'polypeptide(L)'
;MMGTLFTFVTSEAQNKINYLTGYLEGPDGQEYKTLSSMVKFETDNHIINEKVYEESGTRNLLRLHRGLNFSLAFCEGLKKSEPGDKIVTIAYDSYSSTVSHYHGWFVRKAIQAAFYLLPSRDTFMGLLCDTDEDTTFKILNELAEAAKPVYDRTQYVYEKYNYLDLP
;
A
#
# COMPACT_ATOMS: atom_id res chain seq x y z
N MET A 1 -15.50 -5.17 -2.15
CA MET A 1 -16.10 -5.04 -0.81
C MET A 1 -16.09 -3.62 -0.23
N MET A 2 -15.78 -2.53 -0.98
CA MET A 2 -15.85 -1.14 -0.46
C MET A 2 -16.66 -0.16 -1.36
N GLY A 3 -17.56 -0.68 -2.21
CA GLY A 3 -18.36 0.16 -3.12
C GLY A 3 -17.55 0.82 -4.24
N THR A 4 -18.23 1.56 -5.11
CA THR A 4 -17.69 2.17 -6.34
C THR A 4 -16.64 3.26 -6.08
N LEU A 5 -16.55 3.80 -4.87
CA LEU A 5 -15.72 4.97 -4.56
C LEU A 5 -14.27 4.62 -4.19
N PHE A 6 -14.00 3.41 -3.70
CA PHE A 6 -12.63 2.93 -3.49
C PHE A 6 -12.03 2.25 -4.73
N THR A 7 -12.81 2.17 -5.82
CA THR A 7 -12.35 1.53 -7.06
C THR A 7 -11.10 2.19 -7.60
N PHE A 8 -10.97 3.52 -7.51
CA PHE A 8 -9.78 4.22 -7.99
C PHE A 8 -8.50 3.77 -7.26
N VAL A 9 -8.56 3.59 -5.93
CA VAL A 9 -7.41 3.12 -5.14
C VAL A 9 -7.08 1.68 -5.49
N THR A 10 -8.10 0.82 -5.57
CA THR A 10 -7.89 -0.59 -5.90
C THR A 10 -7.41 -0.78 -7.34
N SER A 11 -7.90 0.02 -8.30
CA SER A 11 -7.44 0.00 -9.68
C SER A 11 -6.02 0.51 -9.81
N GLU A 12 -5.65 1.55 -9.05
CA GLU A 12 -4.29 2.07 -9.04
C GLU A 12 -3.30 1.02 -8.52
N ALA A 13 -3.62 0.35 -7.40
CA ALA A 13 -2.82 -0.77 -6.90
C ALA A 13 -2.77 -1.95 -7.90
N GLN A 14 -3.92 -2.34 -8.46
CA GLN A 14 -4.01 -3.45 -9.43
C GLN A 14 -3.18 -3.17 -10.68
N ASN A 15 -3.18 -1.94 -11.19
CA ASN A 15 -2.38 -1.55 -12.34
C ASN A 15 -0.87 -1.75 -12.06
N LYS A 16 -0.38 -1.39 -10.86
CA LYS A 16 1.03 -1.61 -10.49
C LYS A 16 1.39 -3.08 -10.37
N ILE A 17 0.48 -3.88 -9.80
CA ILE A 17 0.64 -5.33 -9.75
C ILE A 17 0.73 -5.89 -11.17
N ASN A 18 -0.13 -5.44 -12.08
CA ASN A 18 -0.10 -5.87 -13.48
C ASN A 18 1.22 -5.53 -14.18
N TYR A 19 1.80 -4.34 -13.93
CA TYR A 19 3.13 -4.01 -14.44
C TYR A 19 4.20 -4.96 -13.92
N LEU A 20 4.22 -5.21 -12.60
CA LEU A 20 5.19 -6.14 -11.99
C LEU A 20 5.06 -7.56 -12.52
N THR A 21 3.82 -8.05 -12.70
CA THR A 21 3.54 -9.34 -13.33
C THR A 21 4.01 -9.35 -14.78
N GLY A 22 3.74 -8.30 -15.54
CA GLY A 22 4.20 -8.16 -16.92
C GLY A 22 5.72 -8.19 -17.05
N TYR A 23 6.46 -7.58 -16.12
CA TYR A 23 7.92 -7.68 -16.08
C TYR A 23 8.40 -9.10 -15.75
N LEU A 24 7.76 -9.77 -14.79
CA LEU A 24 8.06 -11.16 -14.43
C LEU A 24 7.84 -12.14 -15.59
N GLU A 25 6.83 -11.91 -16.42
CA GLU A 25 6.48 -12.73 -17.59
C GLU A 25 7.25 -12.31 -18.86
N GLY A 26 7.94 -11.16 -18.80
CA GLY A 26 8.66 -10.57 -19.92
C GLY A 26 10.05 -11.19 -20.19
N PRO A 27 10.76 -10.66 -21.20
CA PRO A 27 12.08 -11.17 -21.61
C PRO A 27 13.13 -11.10 -20.50
N ASP A 28 13.06 -10.08 -19.65
CA ASP A 28 13.96 -9.88 -18.50
C ASP A 28 13.40 -10.49 -17.19
N GLY A 29 12.37 -11.35 -17.25
CA GLY A 29 11.64 -11.84 -16.07
C GLY A 29 12.51 -12.51 -14.99
N GLN A 30 13.68 -13.03 -15.34
CA GLN A 30 14.65 -13.55 -14.36
C GLN A 30 15.17 -12.45 -13.41
N GLU A 31 15.36 -11.24 -13.92
CA GLU A 31 15.83 -10.10 -13.15
C GLU A 31 14.75 -9.59 -12.19
N TYR A 32 13.47 -9.79 -12.52
CA TYR A 32 12.33 -9.37 -11.70
C TYR A 32 11.92 -10.39 -10.62
N LYS A 33 12.54 -11.58 -10.55
CA LYS A 33 12.18 -12.65 -9.61
C LYS A 33 12.24 -12.27 -8.13
N THR A 34 13.13 -11.35 -7.78
CA THR A 34 13.26 -10.85 -6.41
C THR A 34 13.36 -9.34 -6.41
N LEU A 35 12.93 -8.71 -5.31
CA LEU A 35 13.11 -7.27 -5.11
C LEU A 35 14.58 -6.84 -5.31
N SER A 36 15.54 -7.60 -4.76
CA SER A 36 16.95 -7.22 -4.84
C SER A 36 17.53 -7.34 -6.25
N SER A 37 17.14 -8.38 -7.02
CA SER A 37 17.55 -8.52 -8.42
C SER A 37 16.92 -7.43 -9.28
N MET A 38 15.63 -7.12 -9.06
CA MET A 38 14.91 -6.08 -9.80
C MET A 38 15.55 -4.71 -9.60
N VAL A 39 15.74 -4.30 -8.34
CA VAL A 39 16.34 -2.99 -8.03
C VAL A 39 17.75 -2.91 -8.60
N LYS A 40 18.55 -3.98 -8.49
CA LYS A 40 19.90 -4.01 -9.05
C LYS A 40 19.88 -3.86 -10.57
N PHE A 41 19.09 -4.68 -11.26
CA PHE A 41 18.97 -4.66 -12.72
C PHE A 41 18.55 -3.29 -13.24
N GLU A 42 17.49 -2.70 -12.67
CA GLU A 42 17.01 -1.40 -13.12
C GLU A 42 17.97 -0.26 -12.78
N THR A 43 18.76 -0.39 -11.70
CA THR A 43 19.83 0.56 -11.36
C THR A 43 20.97 0.51 -12.37
N ASP A 44 21.50 -0.69 -12.63
CA ASP A 44 22.67 -0.90 -13.48
C ASP A 44 22.39 -0.51 -14.94
N ASN A 45 21.13 -0.64 -15.39
CA ASN A 45 20.70 -0.30 -16.73
C ASN A 45 20.07 1.11 -16.84
N HIS A 46 20.15 1.92 -15.77
CA HIS A 46 19.61 3.29 -15.72
C HIS A 46 18.10 3.44 -15.97
N ILE A 47 17.32 2.35 -15.94
CA ILE A 47 15.87 2.30 -16.16
C ILE A 47 15.12 3.21 -15.17
N ILE A 48 15.56 3.24 -13.91
CA ILE A 48 14.90 4.00 -12.82
C ILE A 48 14.88 5.51 -13.11
N ASN A 49 15.87 6.03 -13.85
CA ASN A 49 16.05 7.46 -14.10
C ASN A 49 15.37 7.96 -15.38
N GLU A 50 14.87 7.06 -16.21
CA GLU A 50 14.19 7.44 -17.45
C GLU A 50 12.83 8.08 -17.12
N LYS A 51 12.74 9.40 -17.30
CA LYS A 51 11.48 10.17 -17.14
C LYS A 51 10.34 9.69 -18.04
N VAL A 52 10.65 8.86 -19.05
CA VAL A 52 9.71 8.38 -20.06
C VAL A 52 8.85 7.24 -19.53
N TYR A 53 9.23 6.58 -18.43
CA TYR A 53 8.50 5.45 -17.90
C TYR A 53 8.19 5.65 -16.42
N GLU A 54 6.96 6.08 -16.12
CA GLU A 54 6.38 6.00 -14.77
C GLU A 54 6.24 4.56 -14.24
N GLU A 55 6.74 3.58 -15.00
CA GLU A 55 6.42 2.17 -14.89
C GLU A 55 7.56 1.26 -14.35
N SER A 56 8.79 1.74 -14.12
CA SER A 56 9.86 0.84 -13.62
C SER A 56 9.37 0.00 -12.43
N GLY A 57 9.72 -1.27 -12.39
CA GLY A 57 9.29 -2.19 -11.34
C GLY A 57 9.66 -1.66 -9.94
N THR A 58 10.83 -1.04 -9.81
CA THR A 58 11.30 -0.40 -8.57
C THR A 58 10.36 0.72 -8.11
N ARG A 59 9.90 1.61 -9.00
CA ARG A 59 8.94 2.68 -8.65
C ARG A 59 7.54 2.13 -8.39
N ASN A 60 7.08 1.17 -9.20
CA ASN A 60 5.77 0.57 -9.03
C ASN A 60 5.65 -0.17 -7.69
N LEU A 61 6.65 -0.98 -7.35
CA LEU A 61 6.70 -1.69 -6.08
C LEU A 61 6.89 -0.72 -4.90
N LEU A 62 7.60 0.40 -5.06
CA LEU A 62 7.74 1.40 -3.99
C LEU A 62 6.40 2.01 -3.61
N ARG A 63 5.54 2.30 -4.60
CA ARG A 63 4.19 2.85 -4.35
C ARG A 63 3.29 1.82 -3.65
N LEU A 64 3.39 0.54 -4.04
CA LEU A 64 2.71 -0.55 -3.33
C LEU A 64 3.23 -0.69 -1.88
N HIS A 65 4.55 -0.58 -1.68
CA HIS A 65 5.18 -0.62 -0.35
C HIS A 65 4.70 0.52 0.56
N ARG A 66 4.58 1.73 0.03
CA ARG A 66 3.98 2.87 0.74
C ARG A 66 2.49 2.62 1.08
N GLY A 67 1.75 2.01 0.16
CA GLY A 67 0.37 1.56 0.39
C GLY A 67 0.26 0.48 1.48
N LEU A 68 1.20 -0.46 1.53
CA LEU A 68 1.28 -1.46 2.59
C LEU A 68 1.52 -0.80 3.95
N ASN A 69 2.37 0.23 4.04
CA ASN A 69 2.57 0.99 5.28
C ASN A 69 1.26 1.61 5.78
N PHE A 70 0.49 2.23 4.87
CA PHE A 70 -0.84 2.75 5.19
C PHE A 70 -1.76 1.66 5.73
N SER A 71 -1.84 0.50 5.05
CA SER A 71 -2.68 -0.62 5.48
C SER A 71 -2.29 -1.15 6.86
N LEU A 72 -0.99 -1.27 7.15
CA LEU A 72 -0.48 -1.69 8.47
C LEU A 72 -0.86 -0.68 9.56
N ALA A 73 -0.64 0.63 9.31
CA ALA A 73 -1.01 1.68 10.23
C ALA A 73 -2.53 1.73 10.47
N PHE A 74 -3.32 1.46 9.44
CA PHE A 74 -4.78 1.40 9.53
C PHE A 74 -5.27 0.19 10.32
N CYS A 75 -4.67 -0.99 10.13
CA CYS A 75 -4.95 -2.17 10.94
C CYS A 75 -4.62 -1.93 12.43
N GLU A 76 -3.50 -1.27 12.71
CA GLU A 76 -3.11 -0.93 14.07
C GLU A 76 -4.04 0.11 14.72
N GLY A 77 -4.52 1.08 13.95
CA GLY A 77 -5.53 2.03 14.40
C GLY A 77 -6.88 1.36 14.69
N LEU A 78 -7.32 0.43 13.84
CA LEU A 78 -8.52 -0.38 14.03
C LEU A 78 -8.48 -1.19 15.34
N LYS A 79 -7.36 -1.84 15.63
CA LYS A 79 -7.16 -2.61 16.86
C LYS A 79 -7.28 -1.78 18.14
N LYS A 80 -7.01 -0.48 18.05
CA LYS A 80 -7.11 0.47 19.17
C LYS A 80 -8.48 1.14 19.25
N SER A 81 -9.36 0.86 18.30
CA SER A 81 -10.69 1.48 18.23
C SER A 81 -11.71 0.75 19.08
N GLU A 82 -12.58 1.52 19.71
CA GLU A 82 -13.70 1.05 20.51
C GLU A 82 -15.03 1.20 19.73
N PRO A 83 -16.09 0.46 20.12
CA PRO A 83 -17.42 0.66 19.56
C PRO A 83 -17.87 2.12 19.67
N GLY A 84 -18.35 2.69 18.56
CA GLY A 84 -18.73 4.11 18.45
C GLY A 84 -17.62 5.05 17.97
N ASP A 85 -16.37 4.58 17.88
CA ASP A 85 -15.30 5.35 17.23
C ASP A 85 -15.59 5.61 15.76
N LYS A 86 -15.02 6.70 15.24
CA LYS A 86 -15.19 7.08 13.84
C LYS A 86 -14.05 6.52 13.00
N ILE A 87 -14.37 5.57 12.12
CA ILE A 87 -13.40 4.98 11.18
C ILE A 87 -12.72 6.03 10.30
N VAL A 88 -13.41 7.13 9.98
CA VAL A 88 -12.86 8.26 9.22
C VAL A 88 -11.64 8.86 9.90
N THR A 89 -11.64 8.95 11.24
CA THR A 89 -10.51 9.49 12.02
C THR A 89 -9.32 8.56 11.89
N ILE A 90 -9.55 7.25 12.07
CA ILE A 90 -8.51 6.22 11.95
C ILE A 90 -7.90 6.23 10.54
N ALA A 91 -8.74 6.24 9.50
CA ALA A 91 -8.30 6.28 8.11
C ALA A 91 -7.49 7.54 7.80
N TYR A 92 -7.94 8.70 8.30
CA TYR A 92 -7.26 9.97 8.14
C TYR A 92 -5.89 9.96 8.83
N ASP A 93 -5.82 9.51 10.07
CA ASP A 93 -4.57 9.49 10.86
C ASP A 93 -3.54 8.53 10.26
N SER A 94 -3.98 7.34 9.85
CA SER A 94 -3.12 6.39 9.13
C SER A 94 -2.64 6.97 7.81
N TYR A 95 -3.51 7.63 7.03
CA TYR A 95 -3.11 8.26 5.77
C TYR A 95 -2.11 9.39 5.95
N SER A 96 -2.42 10.30 6.88
CA SER A 96 -1.61 11.48 7.21
C SER A 96 -0.20 11.08 7.63
N SER A 97 -0.07 10.06 8.47
CA SER A 97 1.20 9.59 9.02
C SER A 97 2.04 8.71 8.07
N THR A 98 1.50 8.24 6.93
CA THR A 98 2.17 7.23 6.10
C THR A 98 2.37 7.58 4.63
N VAL A 99 1.31 7.80 3.86
CA VAL A 99 1.40 7.91 2.39
C VAL A 99 1.07 9.32 1.89
N SER A 100 0.49 10.16 2.75
CA SER A 100 0.05 11.51 2.37
C SER A 100 1.17 12.40 1.83
N HIS A 101 2.39 12.24 2.32
CA HIS A 101 3.55 13.06 1.91
C HIS A 101 4.03 12.77 0.49
N TYR A 102 3.67 11.62 -0.08
CA TYR A 102 3.98 11.28 -1.47
C TYR A 102 2.88 11.69 -2.46
N HIS A 103 1.72 12.14 -1.97
CA HIS A 103 0.60 12.53 -2.82
C HIS A 103 0.56 14.04 -3.05
N GLY A 104 0.34 14.45 -4.30
CA GLY A 104 0.06 15.84 -4.64
C GLY A 104 -1.22 16.37 -3.98
N TRP A 105 -1.36 17.71 -3.94
CA TRP A 105 -2.49 18.37 -3.26
C TRP A 105 -3.87 17.85 -3.71
N PHE A 106 -4.06 17.67 -5.02
CA PHE A 106 -5.32 17.16 -5.58
C PHE A 106 -5.65 15.76 -5.09
N VAL A 107 -4.69 14.84 -5.10
CA VAL A 107 -4.87 13.45 -4.65
C VAL A 107 -5.19 13.40 -3.16
N ARG A 108 -4.49 14.20 -2.34
CA ARG A 108 -4.81 14.31 -0.90
C ARG A 108 -6.24 14.76 -0.65
N LYS A 109 -6.76 15.72 -1.43
CA LYS A 109 -8.14 16.20 -1.31
C LYS A 109 -9.17 15.16 -1.75
N ALA A 110 -8.90 14.44 -2.84
CA ALA A 110 -9.76 13.35 -3.29
C ALA A 110 -9.87 12.23 -2.24
N ILE A 111 -8.74 11.84 -1.63
CA ILE A 111 -8.71 10.81 -0.58
C ILE A 111 -9.44 11.30 0.68
N GLN A 112 -9.21 12.53 1.12
CA GLN A 112 -9.96 13.12 2.25
C GLN A 112 -11.47 13.11 2.00
N ALA A 113 -11.91 13.44 0.78
CA ALA A 113 -13.32 13.36 0.40
C ALA A 113 -13.85 11.91 0.45
N ALA A 114 -13.06 10.94 -0.03
CA ALA A 114 -13.43 9.53 0.00
C ALA A 114 -13.59 8.98 1.43
N PHE A 115 -12.82 9.47 2.40
CA PHE A 115 -12.95 9.04 3.80
C PHE A 115 -14.31 9.39 4.42
N TYR A 116 -14.95 10.49 4.02
CA TYR A 116 -16.30 10.81 4.49
C TYR A 116 -17.38 9.83 4.03
N LEU A 117 -17.05 8.94 3.09
CA LEU A 117 -17.94 7.92 2.54
C LEU A 117 -17.73 6.55 3.19
N LEU A 118 -16.77 6.45 4.14
CA LEU A 118 -16.61 5.25 4.95
C LEU A 118 -17.87 5.04 5.82
N PRO A 119 -18.28 3.78 6.04
CA PRO A 119 -19.43 3.46 6.88
C PRO A 119 -19.11 3.73 8.37
N SER A 120 -20.02 3.37 9.29
CA SER A 120 -19.68 3.34 10.71
C SER A 120 -18.57 2.30 10.96
N ARG A 121 -17.85 2.45 12.08
CA ARG A 121 -16.79 1.50 12.46
C ARG A 121 -17.33 0.07 12.61
N ASP A 122 -18.49 -0.10 13.21
CA ASP A 122 -19.07 -1.44 13.42
C ASP A 122 -19.48 -2.09 12.08
N THR A 123 -20.08 -1.31 11.17
CA THR A 123 -20.36 -1.79 9.82
C THR A 123 -19.06 -2.09 9.06
N PHE A 124 -18.02 -1.28 9.23
CA PHE A 124 -16.72 -1.52 8.61
C PHE A 124 -16.09 -2.84 9.09
N MET A 125 -16.11 -3.10 10.40
CA MET A 125 -15.58 -4.33 11.00
C MET A 125 -16.31 -5.57 10.49
N GLY A 126 -17.65 -5.53 10.43
CA GLY A 126 -18.44 -6.62 9.84
C GLY A 126 -18.21 -6.81 8.33
N LEU A 127 -17.82 -5.75 7.60
CA LEU A 127 -17.43 -5.86 6.20
C LEU A 127 -16.00 -6.39 6.01
N LEU A 128 -15.10 -6.23 6.99
CA LEU A 128 -13.72 -6.71 6.89
C LEU A 128 -13.65 -8.23 6.99
N CYS A 129 -14.29 -8.78 8.02
CA CYS A 129 -14.37 -10.20 8.26
C CYS A 129 -15.82 -10.51 8.63
N ASP A 130 -16.44 -11.45 7.92
CA ASP A 130 -17.81 -11.90 8.20
C ASP A 130 -17.80 -12.81 9.45
N THR A 131 -17.40 -12.25 10.59
CA THR A 131 -17.12 -12.94 11.85
C THR A 131 -17.23 -11.97 13.03
N ASP A 132 -17.06 -12.47 14.25
CA ASP A 132 -17.09 -11.64 15.46
C ASP A 132 -15.86 -10.71 15.55
N GLU A 133 -15.96 -9.71 16.43
CA GLU A 133 -14.94 -8.69 16.58
C GLU A 133 -13.60 -9.23 17.10
N ASP A 134 -13.63 -10.14 18.09
CA ASP A 134 -12.42 -10.74 18.65
C ASP A 134 -11.67 -11.54 17.58
N THR A 135 -12.40 -12.32 16.78
CA THR A 135 -11.84 -13.05 15.64
C THR A 135 -11.30 -12.09 14.57
N THR A 136 -12.01 -10.99 14.29
CA THR A 136 -11.55 -9.96 13.34
C THR A 136 -10.21 -9.35 13.79
N PHE A 137 -10.09 -9.00 15.08
CA PHE A 137 -8.84 -8.48 15.63
C PHE A 137 -7.71 -9.49 15.58
N LYS A 138 -8.00 -10.77 15.82
CA LYS A 138 -7.02 -11.84 15.67
C LYS A 138 -6.51 -11.93 14.21
N ILE A 139 -7.40 -11.88 13.23
CA ILE A 139 -7.04 -11.89 11.80
C ILE A 139 -6.18 -10.66 11.45
N LEU A 140 -6.57 -9.47 11.92
CA LEU A 140 -5.78 -8.25 11.69
C LEU A 140 -4.39 -8.33 12.31
N ASN A 141 -4.25 -8.96 13.48
CA ASN A 141 -2.96 -9.22 14.11
C ASN A 141 -2.10 -10.18 13.29
N GLU A 142 -2.65 -11.33 12.92
CA GLU A 142 -1.93 -12.33 12.11
C GLU A 142 -1.49 -11.74 10.76
N LEU A 143 -2.33 -10.94 10.12
CA LEU A 143 -2.00 -10.21 8.90
C LEU A 143 -0.83 -9.23 9.12
N ALA A 144 -0.89 -8.42 10.19
CA ALA A 144 0.16 -7.46 10.51
C ALA A 144 1.49 -8.15 10.82
N GLU A 145 1.47 -9.24 11.59
CA GLU A 145 2.66 -10.05 11.91
C GLU A 145 3.27 -10.69 10.66
N ALA A 146 2.45 -11.18 9.72
CA ALA A 146 2.92 -11.76 8.47
C ALA A 146 3.47 -10.71 7.50
N ALA A 147 2.85 -9.53 7.44
CA ALA A 147 3.24 -8.46 6.53
C ALA A 147 4.45 -7.65 7.01
N LYS A 148 4.67 -7.55 8.33
CA LYS A 148 5.76 -6.74 8.90
C LYS A 148 7.17 -7.17 8.42
N PRO A 149 7.54 -8.46 8.38
CA PRO A 149 8.84 -8.88 7.83
C PRO A 149 9.00 -8.55 6.35
N VAL A 150 7.92 -8.63 5.57
CA VAL A 150 7.93 -8.26 4.14
C VAL A 150 8.15 -6.77 3.98
N TYR A 151 7.44 -5.96 4.77
CA TYR A 151 7.63 -4.52 4.81
C TYR A 151 9.06 -4.15 5.19
N ASP A 152 9.58 -4.69 6.30
CA ASP A 152 10.92 -4.36 6.80
C ASP A 152 12.03 -4.74 5.82
N ARG A 153 11.93 -5.93 5.20
CA ARG A 153 12.90 -6.35 4.19
C ARG A 153 12.83 -5.49 2.94
N THR A 154 11.63 -5.09 2.53
CA THR A 154 11.43 -4.21 1.38
C THR A 154 12.01 -2.83 1.66
N GLN A 155 11.65 -2.25 2.81
CA GLN A 155 12.17 -0.99 3.33
C GLN A 155 13.70 -0.96 3.34
N TYR A 156 14.33 -2.00 3.91
CA TYR A 156 15.79 -2.12 3.96
C TYR A 156 16.44 -2.10 2.58
N VAL A 157 15.84 -2.77 1.58
CA VAL A 157 16.39 -2.73 0.22
C VAL A 157 16.29 -1.30 -0.35
N TYR A 158 15.15 -0.62 -0.24
CA TYR A 158 15.02 0.76 -0.73
C TYR A 158 15.98 1.72 -0.02
N GLU A 159 16.19 1.57 1.29
CA GLU A 159 17.17 2.36 2.05
C GLU A 159 18.61 2.13 1.55
N LYS A 160 18.99 0.86 1.35
CA LYS A 160 20.32 0.49 0.86
C LYS A 160 20.66 1.13 -0.49
N TYR A 161 19.68 1.31 -1.36
CA TYR A 161 19.84 1.93 -2.67
C TYR A 161 19.52 3.44 -2.69
N ASN A 162 19.14 4.03 -1.56
CA ASN A 162 18.70 5.43 -1.45
C ASN A 162 17.50 5.77 -2.36
N TYR A 163 16.52 4.87 -2.42
CA TYR A 163 15.37 4.92 -3.33
C TYR A 163 14.02 5.14 -2.64
N LEU A 164 14.02 5.48 -1.35
CA LEU A 164 12.78 5.79 -0.63
C LEU A 164 12.03 7.00 -1.19
N ASP A 165 12.74 7.92 -1.84
CA ASP A 165 12.20 9.17 -2.37
C ASP A 165 12.08 9.18 -3.91
N LEU A 166 12.07 7.99 -4.55
CA LEU A 166 11.82 7.94 -5.99
C LEU A 166 10.44 8.56 -6.31
N PRO A 167 10.35 9.32 -7.43
CA PRO A 167 9.11 9.95 -7.87
C PRO A 167 8.11 8.92 -8.42
#